data_AF-A0A838F3H1-F1
#
_entry.id   AF-A0A838F3H1-F1
#
_cell.length_a   1.000
_cell.length_b   1.000
_cell.length_c   1.000
_cell.angle_alpha   90.00
_cell.angle_beta   90.00
_cell.angle_gamma   90.00
#
_symmetry.space_group_name_H-M   'P 1'
#
loop_
_entity.id
_entity.type
_entity.pdbx_description
1 polymer ?
#
loop_
_entity_poly.entity_id
_entity_poly.type
_entity_poly.pdbx_seq_one_letter_code
_entity_poly.pdbx_strand_id
1 'polypeptide(L)' 'MKQNKKELDVDFIGGSGPLTKEEEKAISEFIRSSRERREKQKPRKARTSTRRKVNA' A
#
# COMPACT_ATOMS: atom_id res chain seq x y z
N MET A 1 -47.57 -16.98 -10.10
CA MET A 1 -47.36 -15.70 -9.40
C MET A 1 -46.11 -15.04 -9.98
N LYS A 2 -46.22 -13.84 -10.55
CA LYS A 2 -45.07 -13.08 -11.07
C LYS A 2 -44.29 -12.52 -9.87
N GLN A 3 -43.00 -12.85 -9.77
CA GLN A 3 -42.12 -12.30 -8.74
C GLN A 3 -41.61 -10.94 -9.20
N ASN A 4 -42.25 -9.87 -8.73
CA ASN A 4 -41.73 -8.53 -8.90
C ASN A 4 -40.49 -8.42 -8.01
N LYS A 5 -39.31 -8.27 -8.62
CA LYS A 5 -38.07 -7.93 -7.90
C LYS A 5 -38.32 -6.60 -7.21
N LYS A 6 -38.55 -6.62 -5.89
CA LYS A 6 -38.53 -5.42 -5.07
C LYS A 6 -37.08 -4.95 -5.03
N GLU A 7 -36.74 -3.98 -5.86
CA GLU A 7 -35.51 -3.20 -5.69
C GLU A 7 -35.65 -2.50 -4.33
N LEU A 8 -34.85 -2.93 -3.36
CA LEU A 8 -34.83 -2.27 -2.05
C LEU A 8 -34.21 -0.88 -2.25
N ASP A 9 -34.98 0.15 -1.93
CA ASP A 9 -34.48 1.51 -1.74
C ASP A 9 -33.71 1.53 -0.42
N VAL A 10 -32.45 1.09 -0.46
CA VAL A 10 -31.54 1.16 0.67
C VAL A 10 -30.87 2.52 0.67
N ASP A 11 -31.32 3.39 1.58
CA ASP A 11 -30.56 4.55 2.00
C ASP A 11 -29.20 4.04 2.51
N PHE A 12 -28.13 4.27 1.75
CA PHE A 12 -26.77 3.90 2.12
C PHE A 12 -26.29 4.79 3.28
N ILE A 13 -26.77 4.51 4.50
CA ILE A 13 -26.32 5.14 5.75
C ILE A 13 -24.96 4.51 6.11
N GLY A 14 -23.92 4.86 5.37
CA GLY A 14 -22.58 4.31 5.61
C GLY A 14 -21.55 4.50 4.50
N GLY A 15 -21.85 5.25 3.45
CA GLY A 15 -20.88 5.56 2.42
C GLY A 15 -20.06 6.78 2.80
N SER A 16 -18.91 6.61 3.47
CA SER A 16 -17.83 7.57 3.20
C SER A 16 -17.59 7.45 1.69
N GLY A 17 -17.90 8.52 0.95
CA GLY A 17 -17.75 8.53 -0.50
C GLY A 17 -16.33 8.15 -0.93
N PRO A 18 -16.08 7.99 -2.23
CA PRO A 18 -14.71 7.84 -2.70
C PRO A 18 -13.84 8.95 -2.12
N LEU A 19 -12.60 8.61 -1.75
CA LEU A 19 -11.67 9.57 -1.15
C LEU A 19 -11.60 10.83 -2.01
N THR A 20 -11.57 11.98 -1.36
CA THR A 20 -11.28 13.23 -2.06
C THR A 20 -9.86 13.18 -2.62
N LYS A 21 -9.62 13.95 -3.69
CA LYS A 21 -8.27 14.04 -4.30
C LYS A 21 -7.20 14.46 -3.29
N GLU A 22 -7.58 15.26 -2.29
CA GLU A 22 -6.69 15.71 -1.24
C GLU A 22 -6.32 14.58 -0.27
N GLU A 23 -7.31 13.80 0.16
CA GLU A 23 -7.09 12.61 1.01
C GLU A 23 -6.27 11.54 0.28
N GLU A 24 -6.57 11.28 -0.99
CA GLU A 24 -5.82 10.35 -1.82
C GLU A 24 -4.34 10.77 -1.95
N LYS A 25 -4.11 12.07 -2.15
CA LYS A 25 -2.77 12.65 -2.22
C LYS A 25 -2.04 12.53 -0.89
N ALA A 26 -2.69 12.86 0.23
CA ALA A 26 -2.10 12.78 1.56
C ALA A 26 -1.67 11.34 1.90
N ILE A 27 -2.52 10.35 1.58
CA ILE A 27 -2.20 8.93 1.76
C ILE A 27 -0.99 8.54 0.88
N SER A 28 -0.99 8.97 -0.37
CA SER A 28 0.10 8.68 -1.31
C SER A 28 1.45 9.23 -0.84
N GLU A 29 1.48 10.47 -0.36
CA GLU A 29 2.67 11.11 0.20
C GLU A 29 3.16 10.42 1.49
N PHE A 30 2.23 10.04 2.37
CA PHE A 30 2.57 9.28 3.56
C PHE A 30 3.21 7.93 3.22
N ILE A 31 2.62 7.18 2.30
CA ILE A 31 3.15 5.88 1.87
C ILE A 31 4.53 6.05 1.25
N ARG A 32 4.71 7.06 0.38
CA ARG A 32 5.99 7.34 -0.26
C ARG A 32 7.08 7.66 0.77
N SER A 33 6.82 8.60 1.67
CA SER A 33 7.78 8.98 2.71
C SER A 33 8.11 7.82 3.66
N SER A 34 7.12 6.98 4.00
CA SER A 34 7.32 5.78 4.82
C SER A 34 8.23 4.76 4.13
N ARG A 35 8.06 4.53 2.82
CA ARG A 35 8.93 3.65 2.03
C ARG A 35 10.36 4.17 1.99
N GLU A 36 10.56 5.45 1.70
CA GLU A 36 11.89 6.07 1.64
C GLU A 36 12.62 5.97 2.99
N ARG A 37 11.90 6.21 4.11
CA ARG A 37 12.46 6.04 5.46
C ARG A 37 12.91 4.60 5.71
N ARG A 38 12.07 3.62 5.33
CA ARG A 38 12.41 2.19 5.48
C ARG A 38 13.63 1.81 4.63
N GLU A 39 13.76 2.32 3.41
CA GLU A 39 14.92 2.04 2.56
C GLU A 39 16.22 2.60 3.14
N LYS A 40 16.20 3.81 3.69
CA LYS A 40 17.36 4.41 4.36
C LYS A 40 17.80 3.62 5.60
N GLN A 41 16.85 2.97 6.28
CA GLN A 41 17.12 2.17 7.48
C GLN A 41 17.50 0.71 7.17
N LYS A 42 17.36 0.24 5.93
CA LYS A 42 17.77 -1.12 5.59
C LYS A 42 19.29 -1.22 5.72
N PRO A 43 19.83 -2.20 6.47
CA PRO A 43 21.26 -2.44 6.49
C PRO A 43 21.69 -2.78 5.06
N ARG A 44 22.64 -2.01 4.52
CA ARG A 44 23.26 -2.33 3.24
C ARG A 44 23.87 -3.71 3.37
N LYS A 45 23.35 -4.70 2.63
CA LYS A 45 24.01 -6.01 2.52
C LYS A 45 25.41 -5.74 2.00
N ALA A 46 26.42 -5.90 2.86
CA ALA A 46 27.80 -5.82 2.44
C ALA A 46 27.97 -6.86 1.34
N ARG A 47 28.52 -6.45 0.19
CA ARG A 47 28.92 -7.41 -0.84
C ARG A 47 30.02 -8.25 -0.20
N THR A 48 29.68 -9.45 0.24
CA THR A 48 30.67 -10.42 0.69
C THR A 48 31.53 -10.75 -0.53
N SER A 49 32.70 -10.12 -0.61
CA SER A 49 33.73 -10.54 -1.55
C SER A 49 34.10 -11.96 -1.15
N THR A 50 33.68 -12.94 -1.94
CA THR A 50 34.13 -14.32 -1.83
C THR A 50 35.59 -14.36 -2.26
N ARG A 51 36.49 -13.86 -1.40
CA ARG A 51 37.92 -14.04 -1.56
C ARG A 51 38.19 -15.52 -1.38
N ARG A 52 38.27 -16.27 -2.49
CA ARG A 52 38.77 -17.65 -2.49
C ARG A 52 40.14 -17.62 -1.80
N LYS A 53 40.23 -18.26 -0.63
CA LYS A 53 41.51 -18.57 -0.01
C LYS A 53 42.18 -19.63 -0.90
N VAL A 54 43.15 -19.21 -1.69
CA VAL A 54 44.13 -20.13 -2.26
C VAL A 54 45.11 -20.45 -1.14
N ASN A 55 45.07 -21.67 -0.64
CA ASN A 55 46.13 -22.19 0.23
C ASN A 55 47.36 -22.42 -0.65
N ALA A 56 48.50 -21.86 -0.24
CA ALA A 56 49.82 -22.12 -0.81
C ALA A 56 50.52 -23.20 0.00
#